data_AF-A0A7C3LZU7-F1
#
_entry.id   AF-A0A7C3LZU7-F1
#
_cell.length_a   1.000
_cell.length_b   1.000
_cell.length_c   1.000
_cell.angle_alpha   90.00
_cell.angle_beta   90.00
_cell.angle_gamma   90.00
#
_symmetry.space_group_name_H-M   'P 1'
#
loop_
_entity.id
_entity.type
_entity.pdbx_description
1 polymer ?
#
loop_
_entity_poly.entity_id
_entity_poly.type
_entity_poly.pdbx_seq_one_letter_code
_entity_poly.pdbx_strand_id
1 'polypeptide(L)'
;MHKNNLELIKIKLLKSLKKLYYITFLKFFKTKKLPNAILNEEDAYHIMYTSIISNKPLMIARFGATELSCVMNYLSVVAQDKNYVKYITGEISSWWWEDSIFEQMQNWSGFYPATTDNIKKFSKLILQDKNEVDILGSWLIDEKNVEKDMHDVKIHLRFLEPFWSKKPWTEALKNKKVLVVHPFSKTILKQYEKRDLLFSDKKILPNFESINIIKAVQSLGTGDDRFRDWFEALEYMKDEIDKVDYDVCLIGAGAYGFSLAAYIKRQGKIAIHMGGALQLLFGIKGNRWEDSNYGVKEWGIKPNAYVNLMNKHWVRPSEEETPQCASAVEGASYW
;
A
#
# COMPACT_ATOMS: atom_id res chain seq x y z
N MET A 1 11.03 26.20 -31.16
CA MET A 1 9.59 26.38 -30.83
C MET A 1 8.67 25.45 -31.62
N HIS A 2 8.75 25.35 -32.96
CA HIS A 2 7.84 24.48 -33.74
C HIS A 2 7.88 22.97 -33.42
N LYS A 3 9.08 22.38 -33.20
CA LYS A 3 9.22 20.95 -32.85
C LYS A 3 8.52 20.57 -31.53
N ASN A 4 8.53 21.46 -30.53
CA ASN A 4 7.88 21.22 -29.24
C ASN A 4 6.35 21.24 -29.36
N ASN A 5 5.79 22.13 -30.20
CA ASN A 5 4.35 22.18 -30.44
C ASN A 5 3.83 20.92 -31.16
N LEU A 6 4.60 20.36 -32.09
CA LEU A 6 4.20 19.15 -32.81
C LEU A 6 4.19 17.92 -31.90
N GLU A 7 5.18 17.77 -31.02
CA GLU A 7 5.22 16.69 -30.03
C GLU A 7 4.08 16.83 -29.00
N LEU A 8 3.78 18.05 -28.54
CA LEU A 8 2.62 18.30 -27.68
C LEU A 8 1.29 17.91 -28.33
N ILE A 9 1.10 18.24 -29.62
CA ILE A 9 -0.09 17.84 -30.39
C ILE A 9 -0.18 16.31 -30.49
N LYS A 10 0.94 15.66 -30.78
CA LYS A 10 1.02 14.20 -30.88
C LYS A 10 0.69 13.51 -29.55
N ILE A 11 1.23 13.98 -28.43
CA ILE A 11 0.89 13.48 -27.09
C ILE A 11 -0.60 13.61 -26.82
N LYS A 12 -1.20 14.78 -27.12
CA LYS A 12 -2.65 15.00 -26.97
C LYS A 12 -3.47 14.03 -27.83
N LEU A 13 -3.07 13.80 -29.08
CA LEU A 13 -3.74 12.85 -29.96
C LEU A 13 -3.66 11.42 -29.41
N LEU A 14 -2.48 10.98 -28.95
CA LEU A 14 -2.29 9.65 -28.38
C LEU A 14 -3.13 9.43 -27.11
N LYS A 15 -3.18 10.42 -26.22
CA LYS A 15 -4.04 10.39 -25.02
C LYS A 15 -5.52 10.27 -25.40
N SER A 16 -5.96 11.02 -26.41
CA SER A 16 -7.34 10.96 -26.92
C SER A 16 -7.67 9.59 -27.54
N LEU A 17 -6.76 9.02 -28.34
CA LEU A 17 -6.93 7.69 -28.93
C LEU A 17 -6.99 6.59 -27.87
N LYS A 18 -6.11 6.65 -26.86
CA LYS A 18 -6.14 5.72 -25.71
C LYS A 18 -7.47 5.81 -24.94
N LYS A 19 -7.95 7.02 -24.68
CA LYS A 19 -9.25 7.25 -24.04
C LYS A 19 -10.41 6.70 -24.87
N LEU A 20 -10.38 6.93 -26.19
CA LEU A 20 -11.39 6.42 -27.12
C LEU A 20 -11.41 4.89 -27.11
N TYR A 21 -10.25 4.26 -27.29
CA TYR A 21 -10.09 2.80 -27.23
C TYR A 21 -10.61 2.22 -25.90
N TYR A 22 -10.33 2.89 -24.78
CA TYR A 22 -10.83 2.46 -23.48
C TYR A 22 -12.37 2.47 -23.41
N ILE A 23 -13.00 3.53 -23.90
CA ILE A 23 -14.46 3.70 -23.86
C ILE A 23 -15.16 2.73 -24.82
N THR A 24 -14.62 2.52 -26.02
CA THR A 24 -15.26 1.72 -27.07
C THR A 24 -14.98 0.23 -26.95
N PHE A 25 -13.79 -0.15 -26.48
CA PHE A 25 -13.35 -1.54 -26.51
C PHE A 25 -13.13 -2.10 -25.10
N LEU A 26 -12.29 -1.47 -24.28
CA LEU A 26 -11.94 -2.04 -22.97
C LEU A 26 -13.09 -2.07 -21.96
N LYS A 27 -13.95 -1.04 -21.98
CA LYS A 27 -15.12 -0.95 -21.09
C LYS A 27 -16.12 -2.09 -21.31
N PHE A 28 -16.15 -2.68 -22.51
CA PHE A 28 -17.09 -3.73 -22.89
C PHE A 28 -16.46 -5.13 -22.93
N PHE A 29 -15.14 -5.25 -23.19
CA PHE A 29 -14.52 -6.54 -23.54
C PHE A 29 -13.45 -7.06 -22.56
N LYS A 30 -12.89 -6.26 -21.63
CA LYS A 30 -11.90 -6.80 -20.67
C LYS A 30 -12.51 -7.14 -19.31
N THR A 31 -12.44 -8.41 -18.94
CA THR A 31 -12.36 -8.80 -17.53
C THR A 31 -10.97 -8.42 -17.02
N LYS A 32 -10.90 -7.53 -16.02
CA LYS A 32 -9.63 -7.21 -15.35
C LYS A 32 -9.28 -8.40 -14.44
N LYS A 33 -8.68 -9.44 -15.00
CA LYS A 33 -8.18 -10.57 -14.20
C LYS A 33 -6.87 -10.15 -13.55
N LEU A 34 -6.82 -10.19 -12.22
CA LEU A 34 -5.58 -10.00 -11.48
C LEU A 34 -4.52 -11.03 -11.92
N PRO A 35 -3.22 -10.78 -11.68
CA PRO A 35 -2.21 -11.84 -11.70
C PRO A 35 -2.67 -13.08 -10.93
N ASN A 36 -2.08 -14.25 -11.19
CA ASN A 36 -2.49 -15.54 -10.61
C ASN A 36 -2.40 -15.58 -9.07
N ALA A 37 -3.34 -14.91 -8.41
CA ALA A 37 -3.43 -14.78 -6.97
C ALA A 37 -4.36 -15.85 -6.40
N ILE A 38 -4.00 -16.33 -5.22
CA ILE A 38 -4.86 -17.21 -4.43
C ILE A 38 -6.10 -16.43 -4.02
N LEU A 39 -7.26 -16.93 -4.47
CA LEU A 39 -8.58 -16.37 -4.20
C LEU A 39 -9.32 -17.11 -3.08
N ASN A 40 -8.78 -18.24 -2.62
CA ASN A 40 -9.29 -18.95 -1.45
C ASN A 40 -8.75 -18.28 -0.18
N GLU A 41 -9.65 -17.82 0.67
CA GLU A 41 -9.34 -17.10 1.90
C GLU A 41 -8.58 -17.95 2.92
N GLU A 42 -9.02 -19.19 3.15
CA GLU A 42 -8.42 -20.10 4.13
C GLU A 42 -7.00 -20.49 3.70
N ASP A 43 -6.77 -20.74 2.41
CA ASP A 43 -5.45 -21.04 1.87
C ASP A 43 -4.50 -19.85 2.06
N ALA A 44 -4.95 -18.64 1.73
CA ALA A 44 -4.15 -17.42 1.89
C ALA A 44 -3.76 -17.19 3.35
N TYR A 45 -4.72 -17.33 4.27
CA TYR A 45 -4.48 -17.15 5.71
C TYR A 45 -3.56 -18.23 6.27
N HIS A 46 -3.72 -19.49 5.84
CA HIS A 46 -2.83 -20.57 6.22
C HIS A 46 -1.39 -20.32 5.75
N ILE A 47 -1.20 -19.85 4.50
CA ILE A 47 0.13 -19.49 3.97
C ILE A 47 0.76 -18.37 4.79
N MET A 48 0.01 -17.31 5.08
CA MET A 48 0.50 -16.21 5.92
C MET A 48 0.87 -16.69 7.32
N TYR A 49 -0.03 -17.41 7.98
CA TYR A 49 0.17 -17.95 9.33
C TYR A 49 1.44 -18.83 9.40
N THR A 50 1.55 -19.82 8.50
CA THR A 50 2.68 -20.75 8.44
C THR A 50 4.01 -20.04 8.15
N SER A 51 3.98 -19.03 7.27
CA SER A 51 5.17 -18.21 6.97
C SER A 51 5.62 -17.41 8.19
N ILE A 52 4.70 -16.79 8.94
CA ILE A 52 5.00 -15.99 10.12
C ILE A 52 5.56 -16.85 11.27
N ILE A 53 4.97 -18.02 11.54
CA ILE A 53 5.47 -18.90 12.62
C ILE A 53 6.82 -19.57 12.29
N SER A 54 7.23 -19.58 11.01
CA SER A 54 8.52 -20.12 10.61
C SER A 54 9.72 -19.33 11.15
N ASN A 55 9.48 -18.10 11.63
CA ASN A 55 10.48 -17.18 12.18
C ASN A 55 11.68 -16.90 11.24
N LYS A 56 11.48 -17.08 9.92
CA LYS A 56 12.45 -16.67 8.91
C LYS A 56 12.20 -15.20 8.52
N PRO A 57 13.22 -14.49 8.00
CA PRO A 57 13.02 -13.16 7.42
C PRO A 57 11.91 -13.23 6.36
N LEU A 58 10.93 -12.35 6.46
CA LEU A 58 9.71 -12.43 5.67
C LEU A 58 9.20 -11.02 5.36
N MET A 59 8.84 -10.77 4.10
CA MET A 59 8.12 -9.58 3.68
C MET A 59 6.77 -9.97 3.09
N ILE A 60 5.71 -9.63 3.80
CA ILE A 60 4.34 -9.62 3.30
C ILE A 60 3.99 -8.17 2.96
N ALA A 61 3.69 -7.88 1.70
CA ALA A 61 3.48 -6.50 1.26
C ALA A 61 2.44 -6.36 0.16
N ARG A 62 2.13 -5.10 -0.19
CA ARG A 62 1.33 -4.72 -1.35
C ARG A 62 1.89 -3.50 -2.03
N PHE A 63 1.81 -3.45 -3.35
CA PHE A 63 2.07 -2.23 -4.11
C PHE A 63 0.91 -1.25 -3.93
N GLY A 64 1.20 0.05 -4.03
CA GLY A 64 0.16 1.06 -4.13
C GLY A 64 -0.06 1.48 -5.56
N ALA A 65 -1.28 1.92 -5.85
CA ALA A 65 -1.69 2.21 -7.22
C ALA A 65 -0.87 3.34 -7.82
N THR A 66 -0.71 4.43 -7.08
CA THR A 66 0.07 5.61 -7.48
C THR A 66 1.55 5.30 -7.55
N GLU A 67 2.09 4.59 -6.56
CA GLU A 67 3.49 4.18 -6.52
C GLU A 67 3.84 3.24 -7.69
N LEU A 68 3.00 2.25 -7.98
CA LEU A 68 3.23 1.33 -9.09
C LEU A 68 3.05 2.04 -10.44
N SER A 69 2.05 2.92 -10.58
CA SER A 69 1.88 3.74 -11.80
C SER A 69 3.12 4.59 -12.09
N CYS A 70 3.74 5.15 -11.04
CA CYS A 70 5.00 5.87 -11.13
C CYS A 70 6.14 4.99 -11.63
N VAL A 71 6.29 3.77 -11.07
CA VAL A 71 7.28 2.78 -11.56
C VAL A 71 7.02 2.40 -13.02
N MET A 72 5.75 2.24 -13.43
CA MET A 72 5.39 1.91 -14.81
C MET A 72 5.77 3.03 -15.77
N ASN A 73 5.51 4.30 -15.41
CA ASN A 73 5.93 5.43 -16.22
C ASN A 73 7.46 5.52 -16.32
N TYR A 74 8.18 5.31 -15.21
CA TYR A 74 9.65 5.25 -15.22
C TYR A 74 10.19 4.18 -16.16
N LEU A 75 9.67 2.95 -16.10
CA LEU A 75 10.10 1.85 -16.97
C LEU A 75 9.88 2.18 -18.45
N SER A 76 8.71 2.73 -18.81
CA SER A 76 8.43 3.13 -20.19
C SER A 76 9.31 4.29 -20.66
N VAL A 77 9.61 5.26 -19.79
CA VAL A 77 10.54 6.37 -20.09
C VAL A 77 11.96 5.86 -20.30
N VAL A 78 12.45 4.93 -19.47
CA VAL A 78 13.81 4.38 -19.61
C VAL A 78 13.93 3.48 -20.82
N ALA A 79 12.92 2.64 -21.09
CA ALA A 79 12.91 1.75 -22.24
C ALA A 79 12.84 2.51 -23.59
N GLN A 80 12.30 3.73 -23.60
CA GLN A 80 12.03 4.49 -24.82
C GLN A 80 11.21 3.69 -25.86
N ASP A 81 10.35 2.77 -25.41
CA ASP A 81 9.49 1.97 -26.28
C ASP A 81 8.36 2.84 -26.84
N LYS A 82 8.54 3.35 -28.06
CA LYS A 82 7.59 4.24 -28.76
C LYS A 82 6.49 3.46 -29.48
N ASN A 83 6.10 2.30 -28.98
CA ASN A 83 5.04 1.50 -29.58
C ASN A 83 3.66 2.14 -29.31
N TYR A 84 3.19 2.93 -30.28
CA TYR A 84 1.91 3.64 -30.21
C TYR A 84 0.72 2.70 -29.98
N VAL A 85 0.72 1.52 -30.60
CA VAL A 85 -0.37 0.54 -30.46
C VAL A 85 -0.42 0.04 -29.02
N LYS A 86 0.71 -0.45 -28.49
CA LYS A 86 0.80 -0.92 -27.10
C LYS A 86 0.43 0.16 -26.09
N TYR A 87 0.77 1.42 -26.36
CA TYR A 87 0.36 2.54 -25.52
C TYR A 87 -1.16 2.76 -25.54
N ILE A 88 -1.77 2.77 -26.74
CA ILE A 88 -3.21 2.95 -26.93
C ILE A 88 -3.99 1.77 -26.31
N THR A 89 -3.48 0.53 -26.44
CA THR A 89 -4.10 -0.67 -25.85
C THR A 89 -3.87 -0.81 -24.34
N GLY A 90 -2.99 0.00 -23.77
CA GLY A 90 -2.66 0.01 -22.34
C GLY A 90 -1.73 -1.12 -21.92
N GLU A 91 -0.95 -1.68 -22.84
CA GLU A 91 0.11 -2.66 -22.55
C GLU A 91 1.37 -2.01 -22.03
N ILE A 92 1.65 -0.76 -22.43
CA ILE A 92 2.76 0.05 -21.91
C ILE A 92 2.26 1.42 -21.43
N SER A 93 3.03 2.02 -20.51
CA SER A 93 2.81 3.38 -20.07
C SER A 93 3.40 4.40 -21.04
N SER A 94 3.16 5.69 -20.78
CA SER A 94 3.76 6.78 -21.55
C SER A 94 5.30 6.70 -21.47
N TRP A 95 5.99 6.82 -22.59
CA TRP A 95 7.46 6.92 -22.64
C TRP A 95 7.99 8.35 -22.46
N TRP A 96 7.11 9.25 -22.02
CA TRP A 96 7.42 10.59 -21.52
C TRP A 96 6.91 10.70 -20.07
N TRP A 97 7.45 11.66 -19.33
CA TRP A 97 7.01 11.95 -17.97
C TRP A 97 5.62 12.58 -17.96
N GLU A 98 4.69 11.96 -17.24
CA GLU A 98 3.31 12.44 -17.12
C GLU A 98 3.18 13.34 -15.89
N ASP A 99 2.80 14.62 -16.07
CA ASP A 99 2.61 15.58 -14.97
C ASP A 99 1.66 15.04 -13.89
N SER A 100 0.60 14.32 -14.30
CA SER A 100 -0.35 13.70 -13.38
C SER A 100 0.29 12.66 -12.45
N ILE A 101 1.39 12.00 -12.85
CA ILE A 101 2.10 11.05 -11.99
C ILE A 101 2.81 11.79 -10.85
N PHE A 102 3.43 12.94 -11.14
CA PHE A 102 4.07 13.76 -10.11
C PHE A 102 3.04 14.31 -9.12
N GLU A 103 1.92 14.82 -9.63
CA GLU A 103 0.81 15.31 -8.81
C GLU A 103 0.22 14.22 -7.91
N GLN A 104 -0.01 13.02 -8.45
CA GLN A 104 -0.53 11.90 -7.67
C GLN A 104 0.47 11.41 -6.61
N MET A 105 1.75 11.29 -6.97
CA MET A 105 2.81 10.91 -6.03
C MET A 105 2.89 11.90 -4.87
N GLN A 106 2.77 13.20 -5.14
CA GLN A 106 2.82 14.22 -4.09
C GLN A 106 1.53 14.27 -3.26
N ASN A 107 0.37 14.39 -3.91
CA ASN A 107 -0.88 14.68 -3.22
C ASN A 107 -1.53 13.44 -2.58
N TRP A 108 -1.35 12.25 -3.15
CA TRP A 108 -2.03 11.03 -2.68
C TRP A 108 -1.07 10.07 -1.98
N SER A 109 0.20 10.04 -2.38
CA SER A 109 1.23 9.17 -1.79
C SER A 109 2.11 9.87 -0.75
N GLY A 110 2.08 11.21 -0.69
CA GLY A 110 2.93 11.99 0.20
C GLY A 110 4.42 11.92 -0.16
N PHE A 111 4.74 11.75 -1.44
CA PHE A 111 6.11 11.75 -1.94
C PHE A 111 6.55 13.16 -2.33
N TYR A 112 7.63 13.65 -1.72
CA TYR A 112 8.05 15.04 -1.85
C TYR A 112 9.59 15.19 -1.85
N PRO A 113 10.13 16.20 -2.55
CA PRO A 113 9.49 16.86 -3.68
C PRO A 113 9.39 15.88 -4.87
N ALA A 114 8.27 15.90 -5.59
CA ALA A 114 8.05 15.08 -6.78
C ALA A 114 8.78 15.65 -8.00
N THR A 115 10.12 15.68 -7.95
CA THR A 115 10.96 16.03 -9.10
C THR A 115 11.26 14.81 -9.95
N THR A 116 11.61 15.00 -11.22
CA THR A 116 12.01 13.90 -12.11
C THR A 116 13.14 13.05 -11.53
N ASP A 117 14.13 13.67 -10.89
CA ASP A 117 15.26 12.92 -10.32
C ASP A 117 14.86 12.13 -9.09
N ASN A 118 14.00 12.67 -8.22
CA ASN A 118 13.50 11.95 -7.07
C ASN A 118 12.56 10.80 -7.48
N ILE A 119 11.71 11.00 -8.48
CA ILE A 119 10.87 9.93 -9.03
C ILE A 119 11.73 8.80 -9.61
N LYS A 120 12.80 9.12 -10.38
CA LYS A 120 13.74 8.08 -10.85
C LYS A 120 14.38 7.31 -9.70
N LYS A 121 14.83 8.01 -8.64
CA LYS A 121 15.40 7.37 -7.45
C LYS A 121 14.38 6.45 -6.76
N PHE A 122 13.15 6.93 -6.59
CA PHE A 122 12.05 6.17 -6.00
C PHE A 122 11.75 4.92 -6.82
N SER A 123 11.59 5.05 -8.14
CA SER A 123 11.29 3.89 -8.99
C SER A 123 12.41 2.85 -8.96
N LYS A 124 13.68 3.28 -8.94
CA LYS A 124 14.81 2.35 -8.77
C LYS A 124 14.77 1.63 -7.42
N LEU A 125 14.48 2.35 -6.33
CA LEU A 125 14.35 1.78 -5.00
C LEU A 125 13.24 0.73 -4.96
N ILE A 126 12.04 1.03 -5.46
CA ILE A 126 10.93 0.07 -5.49
C ILE A 126 11.25 -1.16 -6.36
N LEU A 127 11.92 -0.96 -7.50
CA LEU A 127 12.36 -2.07 -8.37
C LEU A 127 13.43 -2.96 -7.73
N GLN A 128 14.20 -2.44 -6.77
CA GLN A 128 15.11 -3.22 -5.95
C GLN A 128 14.36 -3.93 -4.82
N ASP A 129 13.55 -3.18 -4.07
CA ASP A 129 12.79 -3.65 -2.91
C ASP A 129 11.78 -4.73 -3.26
N LYS A 130 11.25 -4.75 -4.50
CA LYS A 130 10.29 -5.80 -4.92
C LYS A 130 10.85 -7.21 -4.80
N ASN A 131 12.17 -7.37 -4.89
CA ASN A 131 12.81 -8.68 -4.84
C ASN A 131 12.84 -9.25 -3.41
N GLU A 132 12.52 -8.42 -2.40
CA GLU A 132 12.37 -8.87 -1.02
C GLU A 132 10.98 -9.45 -0.74
N VAL A 133 9.99 -9.28 -1.62
CA VAL A 133 8.62 -9.75 -1.35
C VAL A 133 8.53 -11.27 -1.38
N ASP A 134 8.05 -11.88 -0.29
CA ASP A 134 7.74 -13.31 -0.23
C ASP A 134 6.25 -13.58 -0.45
N ILE A 135 5.38 -12.68 0.06
CA ILE A 135 3.93 -12.75 -0.13
C ILE A 135 3.41 -11.39 -0.58
N LEU A 136 2.79 -11.35 -1.76
CA LEU A 136 2.20 -10.13 -2.32
C LEU A 136 0.66 -10.16 -2.19
N GLY A 137 0.11 -9.17 -1.51
CA GLY A 137 -1.31 -8.81 -1.60
C GLY A 137 -1.60 -8.15 -2.95
N SER A 138 -1.99 -8.96 -3.91
CA SER A 138 -2.20 -8.60 -5.32
C SER A 138 -3.57 -7.94 -5.54
N TRP A 139 -3.57 -6.80 -6.24
CA TRP A 139 -4.79 -6.08 -6.63
C TRP A 139 -4.64 -5.18 -7.86
N LEU A 140 -3.43 -5.03 -8.38
CA LEU A 140 -3.14 -4.18 -9.53
C LEU A 140 -2.77 -5.03 -10.74
N ILE A 141 -3.44 -4.76 -11.88
CA ILE A 141 -3.14 -5.45 -13.14
C ILE A 141 -1.69 -5.22 -13.60
N ASP A 142 -1.11 -4.08 -13.27
CA ASP A 142 0.23 -3.67 -13.68
C ASP A 142 1.34 -4.39 -12.90
N GLU A 143 1.01 -5.14 -11.84
CA GLU A 143 1.95 -6.00 -11.12
C GLU A 143 2.63 -7.00 -12.07
N LYS A 144 1.92 -7.46 -13.12
CA LYS A 144 2.46 -8.36 -14.13
C LYS A 144 3.69 -7.82 -14.86
N ASN A 145 3.87 -6.50 -14.86
CA ASN A 145 4.98 -5.85 -15.55
C ASN A 145 6.25 -5.79 -14.67
N VAL A 146 6.13 -6.11 -13.37
CA VAL A 146 7.27 -6.15 -12.42
C VAL A 146 7.51 -7.52 -11.80
N GLU A 147 6.61 -8.48 -12.05
CA GLU A 147 6.62 -9.82 -11.44
C GLU A 147 7.66 -10.78 -12.02
N LYS A 148 8.22 -10.52 -13.20
CA LYS A 148 9.06 -11.49 -13.93
C LYS A 148 10.22 -12.07 -13.11
N ASP A 149 10.74 -11.27 -12.17
CA ASP A 149 11.88 -11.64 -11.32
C ASP A 149 11.48 -11.73 -9.83
N MET A 150 10.18 -11.73 -9.53
CA MET A 150 9.68 -11.93 -8.17
C MET A 150 9.39 -13.42 -7.96
N HIS A 151 9.79 -13.93 -6.79
CA HIS A 151 9.54 -15.31 -6.36
C HIS A 151 8.51 -15.34 -5.24
N ASP A 152 7.47 -14.51 -5.37
CA ASP A 152 6.45 -14.30 -4.37
C ASP A 152 5.25 -15.24 -4.54
N VAL A 153 4.59 -15.55 -3.42
CA VAL A 153 3.24 -16.10 -3.42
C VAL A 153 2.24 -14.95 -3.47
N LYS A 154 1.32 -14.98 -4.44
CA LYS A 154 0.29 -13.95 -4.58
C LYS A 154 -1.00 -14.38 -3.90
N ILE A 155 -1.52 -13.51 -3.04
CA ILE A 155 -2.86 -13.64 -2.44
C ILE A 155 -3.70 -12.42 -2.83
N HIS A 156 -5.02 -12.55 -2.87
CA HIS A 156 -5.87 -11.38 -3.07
C HIS A 156 -5.63 -10.34 -1.95
N LEU A 157 -5.49 -9.04 -2.29
CA LEU A 157 -5.14 -7.96 -1.35
C LEU A 157 -5.94 -8.00 -0.03
N ARG A 158 -7.25 -8.22 -0.13
CA ARG A 158 -8.15 -8.28 1.04
C ARG A 158 -7.72 -9.31 2.09
N PHE A 159 -6.99 -10.36 1.70
CA PHE A 159 -6.52 -11.38 2.62
C PHE A 159 -5.32 -10.95 3.49
N LEU A 160 -4.72 -9.78 3.21
CA LEU A 160 -3.81 -9.13 4.17
C LEU A 160 -4.54 -8.74 5.46
N GLU A 161 -5.84 -8.47 5.38
CA GLU A 161 -6.67 -8.13 6.53
C GLU A 161 -7.10 -9.42 7.24
N PRO A 162 -7.01 -9.52 8.57
CA PRO A 162 -7.24 -10.78 9.30
C PRO A 162 -8.71 -11.04 9.68
N PHE A 163 -9.68 -10.33 9.09
CA PHE A 163 -11.06 -10.32 9.61
C PHE A 163 -11.98 -11.39 9.04
N TRP A 164 -11.54 -12.11 8.01
CA TRP A 164 -12.46 -12.80 7.11
C TRP A 164 -12.50 -14.32 7.34
N SER A 165 -11.41 -14.91 7.83
CA SER A 165 -11.33 -16.33 8.20
C SER A 165 -11.60 -16.59 9.69
N LYS A 166 -12.00 -17.82 10.00
CA LYS A 166 -12.06 -18.36 11.38
C LYS A 166 -10.69 -18.55 12.04
N LYS A 167 -9.60 -18.58 11.25
CA LYS A 167 -8.22 -18.76 11.72
C LYS A 167 -7.38 -17.59 11.22
N PRO A 168 -7.53 -16.40 11.84
CA PRO A 168 -6.82 -15.21 11.40
C PRO A 168 -5.32 -15.44 11.45
N TRP A 169 -4.59 -15.02 10.42
CA TRP A 169 -3.12 -15.17 10.39
C TRP A 169 -2.44 -14.43 11.54
N THR A 170 -3.09 -13.40 12.10
CA THR A 170 -2.60 -12.63 13.25
C THR A 170 -2.49 -13.46 14.52
N GLU A 171 -3.15 -14.62 14.62
CA GLU A 171 -2.94 -15.57 15.72
C GLU A 171 -1.45 -15.94 15.86
N ALA A 172 -0.70 -15.96 14.76
CA ALA A 172 0.74 -16.18 14.75
C ALA A 172 1.55 -15.09 15.48
N LEU A 173 0.95 -13.92 15.76
CA LEU A 173 1.59 -12.82 16.49
C LEU A 173 1.52 -12.96 18.01
N LYS A 174 0.79 -13.97 18.50
CA LYS A 174 0.66 -14.21 19.94
C LYS A 174 2.04 -14.40 20.57
N ASN A 175 2.29 -13.68 21.66
CA ASN A 175 3.56 -13.70 22.41
C ASN A 175 4.79 -13.34 21.56
N LYS A 176 4.63 -12.54 20.50
CA LYS A 176 5.77 -11.94 19.77
C LYS A 176 6.01 -10.51 20.24
N LYS A 177 7.24 -10.03 20.12
CA LYS A 177 7.56 -8.60 20.23
C LYS A 177 7.14 -7.92 18.93
N VAL A 178 6.09 -7.10 18.99
CA VAL A 178 5.51 -6.46 17.81
C VAL A 178 5.91 -4.99 17.77
N LEU A 179 6.55 -4.59 16.68
CA LEU A 179 6.73 -3.19 16.32
C LEU A 179 5.59 -2.76 15.38
N VAL A 180 5.05 -1.57 15.59
CA VAL A 180 4.06 -0.98 14.68
C VAL A 180 4.61 0.33 14.13
N VAL A 181 4.62 0.49 12.81
CA VAL A 181 4.97 1.76 12.14
C VAL A 181 3.70 2.33 11.53
N HIS A 182 3.13 3.35 12.18
CA HIS A 182 1.83 3.91 11.81
C HIS A 182 1.70 5.38 12.27
N PRO A 183 0.98 6.25 11.53
CA PRO A 183 0.77 7.64 11.94
C PRO A 183 -0.03 7.80 13.24
N PHE A 184 -0.97 6.88 13.49
CA PHE A 184 -1.90 6.90 14.65
C PHE A 184 -1.30 6.25 15.91
N SER A 185 -0.03 6.56 16.19
CA SER A 185 0.75 5.96 17.26
C SER A 185 0.06 6.01 18.65
N LYS A 186 -0.49 7.15 19.04
CA LYS A 186 -1.15 7.35 20.34
C LYS A 186 -2.48 6.61 20.39
N THR A 187 -3.30 6.68 19.33
CA THR A 187 -4.57 5.95 19.29
C THR A 187 -4.36 4.44 19.29
N ILE A 188 -3.38 3.92 18.54
CA ILE A 188 -3.07 2.48 18.53
C ILE A 188 -2.70 1.99 19.93
N LEU A 189 -1.82 2.72 20.65
CA LEU A 189 -1.42 2.33 22.00
C LEU A 189 -2.63 2.22 22.94
N LYS A 190 -3.47 3.27 22.97
CA LYS A 190 -4.70 3.32 23.79
C LYS A 190 -5.71 2.24 23.41
N GLN A 191 -5.82 1.92 22.12
CA GLN A 191 -6.74 0.87 21.66
C GLN A 191 -6.23 -0.52 22.03
N TYR A 192 -4.91 -0.74 21.97
CA TYR A 192 -4.29 -2.02 22.32
C TYR A 192 -4.49 -2.39 23.80
N GLU A 193 -4.45 -1.41 24.71
CA GLU A 193 -4.76 -1.59 26.14
C GLU A 193 -6.15 -2.21 26.40
N LYS A 194 -7.10 -1.98 25.47
CA LYS A 194 -8.46 -2.53 25.51
C LYS A 194 -8.75 -3.45 24.33
N ARG A 195 -7.73 -4.12 23.76
CA ARG A 195 -7.84 -5.02 22.59
C ARG A 195 -8.98 -6.04 22.73
N ASP A 196 -9.23 -6.53 23.95
CA ASP A 196 -10.27 -7.50 24.26
C ASP A 196 -11.70 -6.94 24.10
N LEU A 197 -11.87 -5.66 23.78
CA LEU A 197 -13.17 -5.06 23.47
C LEU A 197 -13.36 -4.78 21.97
N LEU A 198 -12.30 -4.91 21.17
CA LEU A 198 -12.32 -4.47 19.76
C LEU A 198 -12.96 -5.49 18.83
N PHE A 199 -12.78 -6.77 19.14
CA PHE A 199 -13.32 -7.88 18.34
C PHE A 199 -13.96 -8.94 19.23
N SER A 200 -14.99 -9.60 18.71
CA SER A 200 -15.57 -10.79 19.33
C SER A 200 -14.55 -11.94 19.33
N ASP A 201 -13.90 -12.19 18.19
CA ASP A 201 -12.79 -13.14 18.08
C ASP A 201 -11.48 -12.50 18.57
N LYS A 202 -10.97 -12.98 19.71
CA LYS A 202 -9.72 -12.50 20.33
C LYS A 202 -8.47 -12.88 19.54
N LYS A 203 -8.57 -13.81 18.58
CA LYS A 203 -7.44 -14.21 17.74
C LYS A 203 -7.10 -13.17 16.68
N ILE A 204 -8.03 -12.26 16.36
CA ILE A 204 -7.80 -11.18 15.39
C ILE A 204 -6.70 -10.23 15.90
N LEU A 205 -6.73 -9.87 17.18
CA LEU A 205 -5.70 -9.07 17.83
C LEU A 205 -5.27 -9.77 19.13
N PRO A 206 -4.37 -10.76 19.05
CA PRO A 206 -3.96 -11.52 20.21
C PRO A 206 -3.06 -10.70 21.14
N ASN A 207 -2.80 -11.26 22.32
CA ASN A 207 -1.81 -10.69 23.23
C ASN A 207 -0.39 -10.85 22.66
N PHE A 208 0.34 -9.75 22.57
CA PHE A 208 1.75 -9.69 22.18
C PHE A 208 2.63 -9.84 23.42
N GLU A 209 3.90 -10.19 23.23
CA GLU A 209 4.87 -10.14 24.33
C GLU A 209 5.14 -8.69 24.73
N SER A 210 5.38 -7.84 23.72
CA SER A 210 5.52 -6.40 23.87
C SER A 210 5.01 -5.71 22.61
N ILE A 211 4.57 -4.45 22.75
CA ILE A 211 4.24 -3.58 21.64
C ILE A 211 5.07 -2.32 21.70
N ASN A 212 5.75 -1.98 20.60
CA ASN A 212 6.40 -0.69 20.39
C ASN A 212 5.76 -0.03 19.17
N ILE A 213 5.69 1.30 19.17
CA ILE A 213 5.07 2.04 18.07
C ILE A 213 5.97 3.20 17.66
N ILE A 214 6.38 3.20 16.40
CA ILE A 214 7.06 4.34 15.78
C ILE A 214 6.01 5.13 15.00
N LYS A 215 5.93 6.43 15.28
CA LYS A 215 5.04 7.33 14.55
C LYS A 215 5.57 7.50 13.13
N ALA A 216 4.85 6.95 12.15
CA ALA A 216 5.19 7.12 10.74
C ALA A 216 5.13 8.60 10.35
N VAL A 217 6.08 9.04 9.52
CA VAL A 217 6.09 10.38 8.94
C VAL A 217 4.86 10.55 8.04
N GLN A 218 4.14 11.67 8.20
CA GLN A 218 2.99 12.02 7.38
C GLN A 218 3.34 13.23 6.51
N SER A 219 3.59 12.97 5.24
CA SER A 219 4.08 13.97 4.28
C SER A 219 3.09 14.28 3.15
N LEU A 220 1.80 14.05 3.40
CA LEU A 220 0.74 14.37 2.44
C LEU A 220 0.64 15.89 2.22
N GLY A 221 0.41 16.30 0.97
CA GLY A 221 0.30 17.71 0.60
C GLY A 221 1.66 18.39 0.44
N THR A 222 2.08 19.19 1.42
CA THR A 222 3.27 20.06 1.33
C THR A 222 4.57 19.39 1.75
N GLY A 223 4.52 18.16 2.28
CA GLY A 223 5.68 17.48 2.88
C GLY A 223 5.71 17.63 4.40
N ASP A 224 6.84 17.27 5.02
CA ASP A 224 7.09 17.42 6.45
C ASP A 224 8.34 18.28 6.65
N ASP A 225 8.19 19.45 7.28
CA ASP A 225 9.27 20.44 7.41
C ASP A 225 10.50 19.94 8.19
N ARG A 226 10.39 18.79 8.87
CA ARG A 226 11.51 18.15 9.56
C ARG A 226 12.50 17.48 8.61
N PHE A 227 12.11 17.22 7.36
CA PHE A 227 12.91 16.49 6.39
C PHE A 227 12.94 17.23 5.05
N ARG A 228 14.11 17.27 4.42
CA ARG A 228 14.31 17.91 3.11
C ARG A 228 13.54 17.21 2.00
N ASP A 229 13.47 15.89 2.08
CA ASP A 229 12.83 15.05 1.08
C ASP A 229 12.33 13.73 1.68
N TRP A 230 11.55 13.00 0.89
CA TRP A 230 10.99 11.71 1.25
C TRP A 230 12.06 10.66 1.61
N PHE A 231 13.26 10.72 1.01
CA PHE A 231 14.30 9.74 1.32
C PHE A 231 14.92 9.98 2.69
N GLU A 232 15.10 11.25 3.09
CA GLU A 232 15.55 11.59 4.45
C GLU A 232 14.53 11.13 5.50
N ALA A 233 13.23 11.33 5.24
CA ALA A 233 12.18 10.82 6.11
C ALA A 233 12.16 9.28 6.18
N LEU A 234 12.44 8.60 5.06
CA LEU A 234 12.58 7.14 5.02
C LEU A 234 13.76 6.67 5.88
N GLU A 235 14.94 7.28 5.73
CA GLU A 235 16.12 6.90 6.53
C GLU A 235 15.91 7.19 8.02
N TYR A 236 15.31 8.32 8.37
CA TYR A 236 14.92 8.59 9.77
C TYR A 236 14.06 7.46 10.35
N MET A 237 13.04 6.98 9.61
CA MET A 237 12.19 5.89 10.10
C MET A 237 12.94 4.56 10.20
N LYS A 238 13.91 4.29 9.32
CA LYS A 238 14.80 3.12 9.43
C LYS A 238 15.67 3.21 10.68
N ASP A 239 16.27 4.37 10.95
CA ASP A 239 17.07 4.61 12.15
C ASP A 239 16.25 4.45 13.43
N GLU A 240 14.98 4.87 13.43
CA GLU A 240 14.07 4.63 14.56
C GLU A 240 13.74 3.14 14.74
N ILE A 241 13.58 2.40 13.64
CA ILE A 241 13.34 0.94 13.67
C ILE A 241 14.54 0.20 14.27
N ASP A 242 15.77 0.59 13.92
CA ASP A 242 17.01 -0.04 14.41
C ASP A 242 17.22 0.10 15.93
N LYS A 243 16.53 1.03 16.57
CA LYS A 243 16.59 1.27 18.02
C LYS A 243 15.69 0.32 18.83
N VAL A 244 14.83 -0.46 18.17
CA VAL A 244 13.82 -1.29 18.82
C VAL A 244 14.11 -2.77 18.59
N ASP A 245 14.07 -3.57 19.66
CA ASP A 245 14.05 -5.04 19.53
C ASP A 245 12.63 -5.54 19.29
N TYR A 246 12.43 -6.28 18.20
CA TYR A 246 11.14 -6.84 17.80
C TYR A 246 11.31 -8.11 16.94
N ASP A 247 10.26 -8.92 16.86
CA ASP A 247 10.19 -10.10 15.99
C ASP A 247 9.47 -9.79 14.67
N VAL A 248 8.38 -9.04 14.78
CA VAL A 248 7.47 -8.72 13.66
C VAL A 248 7.16 -7.23 13.65
N CYS A 249 7.22 -6.61 12.48
CA CYS A 249 6.81 -5.24 12.26
C CYS A 249 5.52 -5.17 11.42
N LEU A 250 4.48 -4.51 11.94
CA LEU A 250 3.25 -4.18 11.23
C LEU A 250 3.32 -2.75 10.68
N ILE A 251 3.09 -2.57 9.37
CA ILE A 251 3.42 -1.32 8.68
C ILE A 251 2.21 -0.75 7.93
N GLY A 252 1.80 0.45 8.33
CA GLY A 252 0.85 1.30 7.63
C GLY A 252 1.39 2.72 7.56
N ALA A 253 2.24 2.97 6.56
CA ALA A 253 3.05 4.20 6.48
C ALA A 253 3.04 4.80 5.05
N GLY A 254 1.87 4.87 4.40
CA GLY A 254 1.74 5.46 3.06
C GLY A 254 2.76 4.90 2.05
N ALA A 255 3.37 5.79 1.25
CA ALA A 255 4.39 5.42 0.28
C ALA A 255 5.67 4.81 0.88
N TYR A 256 5.96 5.06 2.16
CA TYR A 256 7.13 4.50 2.85
C TYR A 256 7.00 3.00 3.11
N GLY A 257 5.77 2.50 3.24
CA GLY A 257 5.50 1.17 3.78
C GLY A 257 6.19 0.03 3.03
N PHE A 258 6.28 0.13 1.70
CA PHE A 258 6.91 -0.91 0.88
C PHE A 258 8.43 -1.00 1.12
N SER A 259 9.14 0.14 1.08
CA SER A 259 10.58 0.18 1.30
C SER A 259 10.99 -0.07 2.75
N LEU A 260 10.16 0.34 3.72
CA LEU A 260 10.36 -0.04 5.13
C LEU A 260 10.25 -1.55 5.31
N ALA A 261 9.25 -2.20 4.70
CA ALA A 261 9.08 -3.64 4.80
C ALA A 261 10.25 -4.42 4.18
N ALA A 262 10.74 -4.00 3.02
CA ALA A 262 11.92 -4.58 2.39
C ALA A 262 13.18 -4.41 3.24
N TYR A 263 13.36 -3.23 3.84
CA TYR A 263 14.46 -2.97 4.76
C TYR A 263 14.42 -3.89 5.99
N ILE A 264 13.26 -4.02 6.63
CA ILE A 264 13.07 -4.87 7.81
C ILE A 264 13.39 -6.34 7.49
N LYS A 265 12.97 -6.85 6.33
CA LYS A 265 13.35 -8.20 5.89
C LYS A 265 14.86 -8.35 5.74
N ARG A 266 15.54 -7.37 5.13
CA ARG A 266 17.01 -7.36 5.00
C ARG A 266 17.74 -7.37 6.35
N GLN A 267 17.13 -6.80 7.40
CA GLN A 267 17.62 -6.90 8.78
C GLN A 267 17.34 -8.27 9.44
N GLY A 268 16.80 -9.23 8.69
CA GLY A 268 16.51 -10.58 9.17
C GLY A 268 15.20 -10.71 9.95
N LYS A 269 14.29 -9.73 9.87
CA LYS A 269 13.03 -9.69 10.62
C LYS A 269 11.81 -9.94 9.74
N ILE A 270 10.64 -10.02 10.36
CA ILE A 270 9.36 -10.18 9.65
C ILE A 270 8.70 -8.80 9.49
N ALA A 271 8.32 -8.45 8.26
CA ALA A 271 7.58 -7.23 7.92
C ALA A 271 6.24 -7.55 7.28
N ILE A 272 5.17 -6.91 7.75
CA ILE A 272 3.81 -7.06 7.22
C ILE A 272 3.25 -5.67 6.90
N HIS A 273 3.28 -5.30 5.63
CA HIS A 273 2.73 -4.06 5.13
C HIS A 273 1.27 -4.22 4.68
N MET A 274 0.34 -3.74 5.52
CA MET A 274 -1.11 -3.78 5.28
C MET A 274 -1.66 -2.48 4.68
N GLY A 275 -0.81 -1.48 4.49
CA GLY A 275 -1.24 -0.13 4.10
C GLY A 275 -2.20 0.46 5.12
N GLY A 276 -3.17 1.23 4.65
CA GLY A 276 -4.11 1.91 5.53
C GLY A 276 -5.13 1.01 6.22
N ALA A 277 -5.26 -0.27 5.84
CA ALA A 277 -6.14 -1.20 6.55
C ALA A 277 -5.59 -1.58 7.94
N LEU A 278 -4.31 -1.33 8.21
CA LEU A 278 -3.70 -1.62 9.51
C LEU A 278 -4.42 -0.94 10.68
N GLN A 279 -4.98 0.26 10.47
CA GLN A 279 -5.72 0.97 11.50
C GLN A 279 -6.94 0.18 12.01
N LEU A 280 -7.58 -0.61 11.14
CA LEU A 280 -8.74 -1.42 11.49
C LEU A 280 -8.39 -2.51 12.49
N LEU A 281 -7.17 -3.07 12.41
CA LEU A 281 -6.68 -4.08 13.34
C LEU A 281 -6.69 -3.56 14.79
N PHE A 282 -6.55 -2.25 14.99
CA PHE A 282 -6.61 -1.61 16.30
C PHE A 282 -7.96 -0.94 16.58
N GLY A 283 -9.01 -1.29 15.82
CA GLY A 283 -10.35 -0.74 16.00
C GLY A 283 -10.42 0.77 15.76
N ILE A 284 -9.62 1.28 14.81
CA ILE A 284 -9.63 2.68 14.41
C ILE A 284 -10.37 2.80 13.08
N LYS A 285 -11.49 3.52 13.08
CA LYS A 285 -12.31 3.75 11.87
C LYS A 285 -11.91 5.04 11.16
N GLY A 286 -12.36 5.17 9.92
CA GLY A 286 -12.18 6.34 9.05
C GLY A 286 -13.23 6.31 7.95
N ASN A 287 -13.41 7.43 7.23
CA ASN A 287 -14.54 7.61 6.33
C ASN A 287 -14.70 6.51 5.26
N ARG A 288 -13.60 5.98 4.73
CA ARG A 288 -13.62 4.90 3.73
C ARG A 288 -14.29 3.64 4.25
N TRP A 289 -14.02 3.29 5.50
CA TRP A 289 -14.45 2.02 6.09
C TRP A 289 -15.89 2.06 6.58
N GLU A 290 -16.44 3.28 6.73
CA GLU A 290 -17.85 3.51 7.07
C GLU A 290 -18.76 3.54 5.83
N ASP A 291 -18.20 3.54 4.61
CA ASP A 291 -18.98 3.36 3.38
C ASP A 291 -19.46 1.90 3.26
N SER A 292 -20.78 1.73 3.27
CA SER A 292 -21.46 0.44 3.15
C SER A 292 -21.17 -0.29 1.83
N ASN A 293 -20.72 0.42 0.80
CA ASN A 293 -20.42 -0.13 -0.52
C ASN A 293 -18.92 -0.32 -0.78
N TYR A 294 -18.06 -0.01 0.20
CA TYR A 294 -16.62 -0.12 0.01
C TYR A 294 -16.20 -1.56 -0.34
N GLY A 295 -15.59 -1.73 -1.51
CA GLY A 295 -15.11 -3.02 -2.02
C GLY A 295 -16.17 -3.93 -2.62
N VAL A 296 -17.47 -3.57 -2.59
CA VAL A 296 -18.56 -4.42 -3.10
C VAL A 296 -18.40 -4.68 -4.60
N LYS A 297 -18.15 -3.62 -5.37
CA LYS A 297 -18.00 -3.73 -6.82
C LYS A 297 -16.64 -4.28 -7.22
N GLU A 298 -15.60 -3.85 -6.52
CA GLU A 298 -14.20 -4.14 -6.85
C GLU A 298 -13.80 -5.57 -6.47
N TRP A 299 -14.32 -6.07 -5.35
CA TRP A 299 -13.94 -7.37 -4.78
C TRP A 299 -15.10 -8.37 -4.67
N GLY A 300 -16.31 -7.98 -5.07
CA GLY A 300 -17.49 -8.86 -5.04
C GLY A 300 -17.94 -9.24 -3.64
N ILE A 301 -17.64 -8.41 -2.63
CA ILE A 301 -17.99 -8.68 -1.23
C ILE A 301 -19.40 -8.19 -0.89
N LYS A 302 -19.94 -8.66 0.23
CA LYS A 302 -21.27 -8.21 0.70
C LYS A 302 -21.22 -6.74 1.13
N PRO A 303 -22.30 -5.97 0.91
CA PRO A 303 -22.45 -4.65 1.53
C PRO A 303 -22.27 -4.71 3.04
N ASN A 304 -21.79 -3.61 3.63
CA ASN A 304 -21.50 -3.46 5.06
C ASN A 304 -20.40 -4.39 5.60
N ALA A 305 -19.58 -5.03 4.74
CA ALA A 305 -18.53 -5.94 5.21
C ALA A 305 -17.60 -5.32 6.27
N TYR A 306 -17.15 -4.07 6.06
CA TYR A 306 -16.30 -3.35 7.02
C TYR A 306 -17.10 -2.70 8.15
N VAL A 307 -18.27 -2.12 7.84
CA VAL A 307 -19.16 -1.51 8.84
C VAL A 307 -19.52 -2.51 9.94
N ASN A 308 -19.77 -3.78 9.57
CA ASN A 308 -20.12 -4.84 10.50
C ASN A 308 -18.96 -5.29 11.42
N LEU A 309 -17.72 -4.90 11.13
CA LEU A 309 -16.59 -5.12 12.05
C LEU A 309 -16.62 -4.16 13.24
N MET A 310 -17.26 -3.00 13.07
CA MET A 310 -17.18 -1.90 14.02
C MET A 310 -18.11 -2.13 15.21
N ASN A 311 -17.69 -1.69 16.38
CA ASN A 311 -18.50 -1.70 17.59
C ASN A 311 -18.31 -0.38 18.39
N LYS A 312 -19.01 -0.24 19.52
CA LYS A 312 -18.97 0.98 20.36
C LYS A 312 -17.59 1.35 20.91
N HIS A 313 -16.61 0.45 20.88
CA HIS A 313 -15.25 0.66 21.37
C HIS A 313 -14.27 1.08 20.26
N TRP A 314 -14.71 1.08 19.00
CA TRP A 314 -13.94 1.60 17.87
C TRP A 314 -13.98 3.13 17.88
N VAL A 315 -12.86 3.75 17.54
CA VAL A 315 -12.67 5.21 17.62
C VAL A 315 -12.16 5.76 16.29
N ARG A 316 -12.31 7.06 16.09
CA ARG A 316 -11.54 7.78 15.06
C ARG A 316 -10.15 8.14 15.61
N PRO A 317 -9.14 8.37 14.75
CA PRO A 317 -7.85 8.88 15.20
C PRO A 317 -8.00 10.21 15.96
N SER A 318 -7.03 10.54 16.79
CA SER A 318 -7.05 11.80 17.54
C SER A 318 -6.90 13.02 16.62
N GLU A 319 -7.32 14.20 17.08
CA GLU A 319 -7.15 15.45 16.34
C GLU A 319 -5.66 15.73 16.05
N GLU A 320 -4.77 15.46 17.00
CA GLU A 320 -3.31 15.60 16.84
C GLU A 320 -2.70 14.64 15.79
N GLU A 321 -3.42 13.58 15.44
CA GLU A 321 -3.02 12.58 14.44
C GLU A 321 -3.78 12.75 13.12
N THR A 322 -4.64 13.77 13.06
CA THR A 322 -5.40 14.17 11.88
C THR A 322 -4.71 15.37 11.22
N PRO A 323 -4.06 15.19 10.05
CA PRO A 323 -3.42 16.30 9.35
C PRO A 323 -4.48 17.29 8.86
N GLN A 324 -4.13 18.58 8.83
CA GLN A 324 -5.04 19.64 8.35
C GLN A 324 -5.52 19.39 6.92
N CYS A 325 -4.70 18.73 6.10
CA CYS A 325 -5.03 18.36 4.73
C CYS A 325 -5.82 17.05 4.59
N ALA A 326 -6.29 16.44 5.67
CA ALA A 326 -6.97 15.13 5.65
C ALA A 326 -8.15 15.09 4.65
N SER A 327 -8.95 16.16 4.57
CA SER A 327 -10.08 16.25 3.64
C SER A 327 -9.69 16.17 2.16
N ALA A 328 -8.47 16.57 1.80
CA ALA A 328 -7.94 16.49 0.45
C ALA A 328 -7.51 15.06 0.06
N VAL A 329 -7.35 14.17 1.04
CA VAL A 329 -6.93 12.78 0.84
C VAL A 329 -8.16 11.90 0.81
N GLU A 330 -8.69 11.71 -0.40
CA GLU A 330 -9.81 10.80 -0.67
C GLU A 330 -11.02 11.02 0.26
N GLY A 331 -11.34 12.27 0.57
CA GLY A 331 -12.45 12.62 1.47
C GLY A 331 -12.17 12.27 2.93
N ALA A 332 -10.92 12.41 3.38
CA ALA A 332 -10.44 11.96 4.68
C ALA A 332 -10.62 10.44 4.89
N SER A 333 -10.22 9.64 3.90
CA SER A 333 -10.47 8.19 3.88
C SER A 333 -10.05 7.43 5.14
N TYR A 334 -8.97 7.86 5.79
CA TYR A 334 -8.37 7.21 6.95
C TYR A 334 -8.78 7.83 8.29
N TRP A 335 -9.35 9.03 8.25
CA TRP A 335 -9.75 9.80 9.43
C TRP A 335 -11.26 9.79 9.58
#